data_AF-A0A7C4MWL6-F1
#
_entry.id   AF-A0A7C4MWL6-F1
#
_cell.length_a   1.000
_cell.length_b   1.000
_cell.length_c   1.000
_cell.angle_alpha   90.00
_cell.angle_beta   90.00
_cell.angle_gamma   90.00
#
_symmetry.space_group_name_H-M   'P 1'
#
loop_
_entity.id
_entity.type
_entity.pdbx_description
1 polymer ?
#
loop_
_entity_poly.entity_id
_entity_poly.type
_entity_poly.pdbx_seq_one_letter_code
_entity_poly.pdbx_strand_id
1 'polypeptide(L)'
;KAQEGKAFFADEERHTCEAGLHVLGQTEASGPFVSGKFGAGLRIFEGPRAASRLYGYLPRIGKGVANFVAFSPLQNLSFDPDVLIILSETGQTEILLRAMSYKTGQMWTSQFSAAIGCAWLFAYPFTTGKLNYSITGLGHGMKRRKLFPEGKQLVAIPFDLLPSMLKTLQEMEWVLPAYQPDGMEFVGRLLTDLGIKPSEKKSKKQRSGRF
;
A
#
# COMPACT_ATOMS: atom_id res chain seq x y z
N LYS A 1 -13.50 -11.67 -8.66
CA LYS A 1 -13.34 -11.58 -10.14
C LYS A 1 -11.88 -11.48 -10.60
N ALA A 2 -11.18 -10.34 -10.46
CA ALA A 2 -9.77 -10.26 -10.92
C ALA A 2 -8.84 -11.22 -10.16
N GLN A 3 -9.02 -11.36 -8.84
CA GLN A 3 -8.30 -12.35 -8.05
C GLN A 3 -8.69 -13.81 -8.36
N GLU A 4 -9.77 -14.03 -9.12
CA GLU A 4 -10.18 -15.34 -9.65
C GLU A 4 -9.73 -15.51 -11.12
N GLY A 5 -8.82 -14.66 -11.60
CA GLY A 5 -8.26 -14.75 -12.96
C GLY A 5 -9.06 -14.05 -14.06
N LYS A 6 -10.12 -13.30 -13.73
CA LYS A 6 -11.02 -12.69 -14.73
C LYS A 6 -10.83 -11.18 -14.84
N ALA A 7 -10.61 -10.69 -16.06
CA ALA A 7 -10.73 -9.27 -16.36
C ALA A 7 -12.20 -8.81 -16.25
N PHE A 8 -12.44 -7.63 -15.69
CA PHE A 8 -13.77 -7.04 -15.58
C PHE A 8 -13.68 -5.52 -15.41
N PHE A 9 -14.78 -4.82 -15.63
CA PHE A 9 -14.91 -3.40 -15.31
C PHE A 9 -16.16 -3.14 -14.46
N ALA A 10 -16.19 -1.98 -13.80
CA ALA A 10 -17.35 -1.45 -13.10
C ALA A 10 -17.46 0.06 -13.38
N ASP A 11 -18.59 0.46 -13.94
CA ASP A 11 -19.07 1.83 -14.05
C ASP A 11 -19.98 2.16 -12.86
N GLU A 12 -20.60 3.35 -12.89
CA GLU A 12 -21.48 3.82 -11.81
C GLU A 12 -22.62 2.83 -11.50
N GLU A 13 -23.27 2.30 -12.53
CA GLU A 13 -24.40 1.39 -12.41
C GLU A 13 -24.02 0.01 -11.85
N ARG A 14 -22.79 -0.45 -12.11
CA ARG A 14 -22.32 -1.79 -11.72
C ARG A 14 -21.50 -1.79 -10.43
N HIS A 15 -21.27 -0.63 -9.81
CA HIS A 15 -20.46 -0.52 -8.60
C HIS A 15 -21.28 -0.82 -7.33
N THR A 16 -20.72 -1.64 -6.42
CA THR A 16 -21.44 -2.13 -5.22
C THR A 16 -21.06 -1.41 -3.93
N CYS A 17 -20.36 -0.27 -4.04
CA CYS A 17 -19.83 0.47 -2.90
C CYS A 17 -19.93 1.97 -3.14
N GLU A 18 -20.90 2.65 -2.51
CA GLU A 18 -21.09 4.10 -2.66
C GLU A 18 -19.81 4.89 -2.31
N ALA A 19 -19.06 4.48 -1.28
CA ALA A 19 -17.77 5.09 -0.97
C ALA A 19 -16.72 4.90 -2.09
N GLY A 20 -16.78 3.79 -2.82
CA GLY A 20 -15.92 3.54 -3.99
C GLY A 20 -16.27 4.47 -5.16
N LEU A 21 -17.56 4.66 -5.46
CA LEU A 21 -18.02 5.64 -6.46
C LEU A 21 -17.54 7.06 -6.13
N HIS A 22 -17.62 7.44 -4.86
CA HIS A 22 -17.16 8.74 -4.41
C HIS A 22 -15.65 8.93 -4.59
N VAL A 23 -14.86 7.92 -4.24
CA VAL A 23 -13.39 7.92 -4.42
C VAL A 23 -13.01 8.03 -5.89
N LEU A 24 -13.76 7.38 -6.78
CA LEU A 24 -13.55 7.44 -8.23
C LEU A 24 -14.08 8.74 -8.88
N GLY A 25 -14.71 9.63 -8.12
CA GLY A 25 -15.28 10.88 -8.66
C GLY A 25 -16.53 10.66 -9.52
N GLN A 26 -17.18 9.51 -9.41
CA GLN A 26 -18.39 9.18 -10.18
C GLN A 26 -19.65 9.71 -9.51
N THR A 27 -19.67 9.79 -8.17
CA THR A 27 -20.80 10.34 -7.41
C THR A 27 -20.32 11.24 -6.27
N GLU A 28 -21.18 12.13 -5.81
CA GLU A 28 -20.90 12.89 -4.59
C GLU A 28 -21.27 12.07 -3.36
N ALA A 29 -20.46 12.19 -2.30
CA ALA A 29 -20.78 11.51 -1.04
C ALA A 29 -22.06 12.10 -0.46
N SER A 30 -22.97 11.24 -0.01
CA SER A 30 -24.21 11.66 0.63
C SER A 30 -23.96 12.46 1.92
N GLY A 31 -24.91 13.31 2.30
CA GLY A 31 -24.79 14.14 3.51
C GLY A 31 -24.45 13.35 4.80
N PRO A 32 -25.07 12.18 5.07
CA PRO A 32 -24.72 11.33 6.22
C PRO A 32 -23.28 10.80 6.22
N PHE A 33 -22.67 10.65 5.05
CA PHE A 33 -21.27 10.27 4.90
C PHE A 33 -20.37 11.43 5.28
N VAL A 34 -20.49 12.56 4.59
CA VAL A 34 -19.64 13.75 4.78
C VAL A 34 -19.77 14.31 6.20
N SER A 35 -20.98 14.33 6.76
CA SER A 35 -21.21 14.75 8.16
C SER A 35 -20.62 13.81 9.21
N GLY A 36 -20.13 12.62 8.81
CA GLY A 36 -19.58 11.62 9.69
C GLY A 36 -20.61 10.79 10.47
N LYS A 37 -21.91 11.06 10.30
CA LYS A 37 -23.00 10.33 10.99
C LYS A 37 -22.95 8.83 10.72
N PHE A 38 -22.71 8.43 9.48
CA PHE A 38 -22.62 7.02 9.11
C PHE A 38 -21.41 6.31 9.74
N GLY A 39 -20.22 6.92 9.67
CA GLY A 39 -19.01 6.35 10.27
C GLY A 39 -19.08 6.21 11.79
N ALA A 40 -19.71 7.19 12.46
CA ALA A 40 -20.00 7.13 13.89
C ALA A 40 -21.06 6.07 14.22
N GLY A 41 -22.12 5.98 13.42
CA GLY A 41 -23.18 4.96 13.59
C GLY A 41 -22.64 3.53 13.45
N LEU A 42 -21.65 3.31 12.58
CA LEU A 42 -20.91 2.05 12.47
C LEU A 42 -19.92 1.81 13.62
N ARG A 43 -19.76 2.78 14.54
CA ARG A 43 -18.81 2.76 15.66
C ARG A 43 -17.36 2.60 15.22
N ILE A 44 -17.03 3.03 14.00
CA ILE A 44 -15.64 3.12 13.53
C ILE A 44 -14.94 4.30 14.21
N PHE A 45 -15.71 5.35 14.50
CA PHE A 45 -15.26 6.56 15.17
C PHE A 45 -16.18 6.84 16.36
N GLU A 46 -15.64 7.49 17.39
CA GLU A 46 -16.38 7.91 18.59
C GLU A 46 -17.63 8.74 18.25
N GLY A 47 -17.53 9.64 17.26
CA GLY A 47 -18.64 10.52 16.89
C GLY A 47 -18.48 11.20 15.53
N PRO A 48 -19.54 11.88 15.06
CA PRO A 48 -19.57 12.49 13.72
C PRO A 48 -18.45 13.49 13.46
N ARG A 49 -18.00 14.23 14.50
CA ARG A 49 -16.88 15.17 14.39
C ARG A 49 -15.55 14.49 14.03
N ALA A 50 -15.27 13.33 14.61
CA ALA A 50 -14.07 12.56 14.28
C ALA A 50 -14.20 11.92 12.90
N ALA A 51 -15.37 11.34 12.60
CA ALA A 51 -15.63 10.68 11.32
C ALA A 51 -15.61 11.63 10.12
N SER A 52 -16.14 12.85 10.25
CA SER A 52 -16.20 13.84 9.15
C SER A 52 -14.82 14.33 8.71
N ARG A 53 -13.82 14.36 9.61
CA ARG A 53 -12.43 14.71 9.25
C ARG A 53 -11.88 13.87 8.12
N LEU A 54 -12.31 12.59 8.03
CA LEU A 54 -11.93 11.68 6.96
C LEU A 54 -12.11 12.32 5.58
N TYR A 55 -13.25 12.98 5.35
CA TYR A 55 -13.60 13.57 4.06
C TYR A 55 -12.82 14.85 3.75
N GLY A 56 -12.10 15.43 4.72
CA GLY A 56 -11.25 16.60 4.49
C GLY A 56 -9.89 16.28 3.88
N TYR A 57 -9.39 15.05 4.06
CA TYR A 57 -8.09 14.61 3.53
C TYR A 57 -8.18 13.38 2.62
N LEU A 58 -9.37 12.82 2.44
CA LEU A 58 -9.56 11.63 1.61
C LEU A 58 -9.12 11.91 0.17
N PRO A 59 -8.15 11.17 -0.39
CA PRO A 59 -7.81 11.31 -1.79
C PRO A 59 -8.99 10.84 -2.65
N ARG A 60 -9.35 11.64 -3.64
CA ARG A 60 -10.40 11.31 -4.60
C ARG A 60 -10.00 11.74 -6.01
N ILE A 61 -10.47 11.01 -6.99
CA ILE A 61 -10.36 11.39 -8.39
C ILE A 61 -11.34 12.54 -8.66
N GLY A 62 -10.95 13.45 -9.55
CA GLY A 62 -11.80 14.57 -9.96
C GLY A 62 -13.11 14.09 -10.58
N LYS A 63 -14.17 14.88 -10.39
CA LYS A 63 -15.50 14.54 -10.93
C LYS A 63 -15.44 14.38 -12.44
N GLY A 64 -15.97 13.27 -12.96
CA GLY A 64 -16.01 12.98 -14.40
C GLY A 64 -14.67 12.62 -15.04
N VAL A 65 -13.59 12.46 -14.26
CA VAL A 65 -12.29 12.04 -14.79
C VAL A 65 -12.25 10.53 -15.03
N ALA A 66 -12.77 9.73 -14.08
CA ALA A 66 -12.82 8.27 -14.20
C ALA A 66 -14.27 7.77 -14.38
N ASN A 67 -14.66 7.46 -15.62
CA ASN A 67 -16.02 7.02 -15.96
C ASN A 67 -16.30 5.55 -15.58
N PHE A 68 -15.25 4.72 -15.52
CA PHE A 68 -15.31 3.34 -15.06
C PHE A 68 -13.95 2.96 -14.47
N VAL A 69 -13.91 1.84 -13.74
CA VAL A 69 -12.67 1.19 -13.32
C VAL A 69 -12.58 -0.19 -13.95
N ALA A 70 -11.44 -0.50 -14.57
CA ALA A 70 -11.16 -1.82 -15.12
C ALA A 70 -10.10 -2.54 -14.26
N PHE A 71 -10.27 -3.85 -14.13
CA PHE A 71 -9.36 -4.72 -13.41
C PHE A 71 -9.00 -5.91 -14.29
N SER A 72 -7.72 -6.26 -14.33
CA SER A 72 -7.25 -7.50 -14.93
C SER A 72 -6.14 -8.10 -14.06
N PRO A 73 -6.09 -9.43 -13.87
CA PRO A 73 -4.88 -10.05 -13.34
C PRO A 73 -3.71 -9.82 -14.31
N LEU A 74 -2.49 -9.76 -13.77
CA LEU A 74 -1.30 -9.44 -14.55
C LEU A 74 -1.11 -10.34 -15.78
N GLN A 75 -1.45 -11.63 -15.68
CA GLN A 75 -1.30 -12.59 -16.77
C GLN A 75 -2.25 -12.35 -17.95
N ASN A 76 -3.38 -11.68 -17.72
CA ASN A 76 -4.42 -11.39 -18.74
C ASN A 76 -4.57 -9.89 -18.98
N LEU A 77 -3.55 -9.10 -18.63
CA LEU A 77 -3.59 -7.66 -18.79
C LEU A 77 -3.48 -7.31 -20.27
N SER A 78 -4.50 -6.63 -20.79
CA SER A 78 -4.62 -6.24 -22.21
C SER A 78 -4.62 -4.72 -22.41
N PHE A 79 -4.24 -3.97 -21.38
CA PHE A 79 -4.20 -2.50 -21.36
C PHE A 79 -3.11 -2.04 -20.40
N ASP A 80 -2.66 -0.79 -20.55
CA ASP A 80 -1.70 -0.19 -19.62
C ASP A 80 -2.45 0.25 -18.35
N PRO A 81 -2.08 -0.28 -17.16
CA PRO A 81 -2.80 0.02 -15.93
C PRO A 81 -2.35 1.37 -15.38
N ASP A 82 -3.31 2.22 -14.97
CA ASP A 82 -3.00 3.46 -14.27
C ASP A 82 -2.34 3.19 -12.90
N VAL A 83 -2.72 2.09 -12.26
CA VAL A 83 -2.18 1.62 -10.97
C VAL A 83 -2.09 0.09 -11.00
N LEU A 84 -0.89 -0.45 -10.73
CA LEU A 84 -0.68 -1.86 -10.47
C LEU A 84 -0.78 -2.12 -8.96
N ILE A 85 -1.64 -3.06 -8.55
CA ILE A 85 -1.80 -3.45 -7.14
C ILE A 85 -1.30 -4.87 -6.96
N ILE A 86 -0.31 -5.04 -6.08
CA ILE A 86 0.27 -6.32 -5.73
C ILE A 86 -0.16 -6.70 -4.31
N LEU A 87 -0.72 -7.90 -4.16
CA LEU A 87 -0.94 -8.52 -2.85
C LEU A 87 0.28 -9.41 -2.54
N SER A 88 1.04 -9.03 -1.53
CA SER A 88 2.36 -9.62 -1.22
C SER A 88 2.50 -10.00 0.26
N GLU A 89 3.50 -10.83 0.53
CA GLU A 89 4.04 -11.04 1.88
C GLU A 89 5.12 -10.00 2.21
N THR A 90 5.57 -9.96 3.47
CA THR A 90 6.55 -8.96 3.93
C THR A 90 7.85 -8.99 3.13
N GLY A 91 8.40 -10.18 2.83
CA GLY A 91 9.65 -10.30 2.07
C GLY A 91 9.55 -9.76 0.64
N GLN A 92 8.45 -10.06 -0.05
CA GLN A 92 8.18 -9.49 -1.39
C GLN A 92 7.98 -7.97 -1.33
N THR A 93 7.33 -7.49 -0.28
CA THR A 93 7.08 -6.06 -0.07
C THR A 93 8.38 -5.31 0.17
N GLU A 94 9.31 -5.87 0.95
CA GLU A 94 10.66 -5.31 1.13
C GLU A 94 11.36 -5.11 -0.21
N ILE A 95 11.34 -6.12 -1.09
CA ILE A 95 11.96 -6.04 -2.43
C ILE A 95 11.33 -4.90 -3.23
N LEU A 96 10.00 -4.79 -3.25
CA LEU A 96 9.31 -3.73 -4.00
C LEU A 96 9.63 -2.33 -3.48
N LEU A 97 9.68 -2.15 -2.17
CA LEU A 97 9.94 -0.85 -1.54
C LEU A 97 11.41 -0.46 -1.64
N ARG A 98 12.32 -1.44 -1.56
CA ARG A 98 13.73 -1.25 -1.84
C ARG A 98 13.94 -0.90 -3.31
N ALA A 99 13.25 -1.55 -4.25
CA ALA A 99 13.30 -1.19 -5.66
C ALA A 99 12.82 0.26 -5.90
N MET A 100 11.76 0.70 -5.24
CA MET A 100 11.26 2.08 -5.36
C MET A 100 12.33 3.12 -4.93
N SER A 101 13.06 2.82 -3.85
CA SER A 101 14.06 3.73 -3.27
C SER A 101 15.49 3.48 -3.75
N TYR A 102 15.77 2.41 -4.48
CA TYR A 102 17.12 1.89 -4.76
C TYR A 102 18.06 2.93 -5.37
N LYS A 103 17.55 3.71 -6.34
CA LYS A 103 18.36 4.69 -7.10
C LYS A 103 18.36 6.09 -6.48
N THR A 104 17.40 6.37 -5.59
CA THR A 104 17.12 7.75 -5.13
C THR A 104 17.28 7.92 -3.62
N GLY A 105 17.30 6.83 -2.86
CA GLY A 105 17.20 6.85 -1.40
C GLY A 105 15.87 7.43 -0.88
N GLN A 106 14.84 7.54 -1.74
CA GLN A 106 13.59 8.18 -1.37
C GLN A 106 12.87 7.42 -0.24
N MET A 107 12.39 8.16 0.75
CA MET A 107 11.59 7.60 1.84
C MET A 107 10.24 7.07 1.33
N TRP A 108 9.99 5.79 1.57
CA TRP A 108 8.67 5.17 1.54
C TRP A 108 7.69 5.78 2.56
N THR A 109 6.44 5.96 2.12
CA THR A 109 5.34 6.43 2.97
C THR A 109 4.18 5.45 2.86
N SER A 110 3.56 5.11 3.99
CA SER A 110 2.30 4.37 4.05
C SER A 110 1.20 5.30 4.52
N GLN A 111 0.20 5.54 3.67
CA GLN A 111 -0.98 6.32 4.03
C GLN A 111 -2.22 5.44 4.02
N PHE A 112 -3.01 5.54 5.07
CA PHE A 112 -4.22 4.74 5.23
C PHE A 112 -5.18 5.35 6.25
N SER A 113 -6.46 5.00 6.17
CA SER A 113 -7.48 5.38 7.16
C SER A 113 -8.35 4.19 7.56
N ALA A 114 -8.87 4.21 8.79
CA ALA A 114 -9.71 3.14 9.34
C ALA A 114 -10.98 2.85 8.50
N ALA A 115 -11.46 3.83 7.73
CA ALA A 115 -12.54 3.69 6.77
C ALA A 115 -12.09 4.16 5.38
N ILE A 116 -12.78 3.70 4.33
CA ILE A 116 -12.53 4.07 2.93
C ILE A 116 -11.08 3.79 2.48
N GLY A 117 -10.54 2.64 2.89
CA GLY A 117 -9.18 2.20 2.55
C GLY A 117 -8.90 2.15 1.04
N CYS A 118 -9.94 1.97 0.21
CA CYS A 118 -9.81 1.99 -1.25
C CYS A 118 -9.28 3.33 -1.79
N ALA A 119 -9.55 4.46 -1.11
CA ALA A 119 -9.03 5.76 -1.51
C ALA A 119 -7.49 5.76 -1.60
N TRP A 120 -6.84 5.14 -0.62
CA TRP A 120 -5.39 5.07 -0.51
C TRP A 120 -4.76 4.07 -1.46
N LEU A 121 -5.54 3.10 -1.94
CA LEU A 121 -5.09 2.06 -2.85
C LEU A 121 -5.26 2.45 -4.32
N PHE A 122 -6.32 3.22 -4.64
CA PHE A 122 -6.67 3.60 -6.01
C PHE A 122 -6.37 5.08 -6.27
N ALA A 123 -7.09 5.99 -5.60
CA ALA A 123 -7.03 7.41 -5.92
C ALA A 123 -5.70 8.06 -5.52
N TYR A 124 -5.12 7.70 -4.37
CA TYR A 124 -3.85 8.27 -3.93
C TYR A 124 -2.69 8.04 -4.93
N PRO A 125 -2.36 6.80 -5.34
CA PRO A 125 -1.28 6.59 -6.31
C PRO A 125 -1.60 7.24 -7.65
N PHE A 126 -2.85 7.12 -8.13
CA PHE A 126 -3.29 7.74 -9.38
C PHE A 126 -3.12 9.26 -9.40
N THR A 127 -3.54 9.96 -8.34
CA THR A 127 -3.53 11.43 -8.31
C THR A 127 -2.18 12.04 -7.93
N THR A 128 -1.31 11.28 -7.27
CA THR A 128 -0.05 11.82 -6.73
C THR A 128 1.21 11.31 -7.43
N GLY A 129 1.11 10.24 -8.24
CA GLY A 129 2.29 9.56 -8.80
C GLY A 129 3.16 8.87 -7.74
N LYS A 130 2.69 8.75 -6.50
CA LYS A 130 3.44 8.13 -5.40
C LYS A 130 2.99 6.70 -5.16
N LEU A 131 3.95 5.79 -5.01
CA LEU A 131 3.70 4.47 -4.45
C LEU A 131 3.05 4.60 -3.07
N ASN A 132 2.10 3.71 -2.78
CA ASN A 132 1.58 3.52 -1.45
C ASN A 132 1.56 2.04 -1.08
N TYR A 133 1.68 1.74 0.21
CA TYR A 133 1.45 0.38 0.69
C TYR A 133 0.62 0.39 1.96
N SER A 134 -0.11 -0.68 2.22
CA SER A 134 -0.90 -0.89 3.44
C SER A 134 -0.98 -2.37 3.79
N ILE A 135 -1.49 -2.68 4.98
CA ILE A 135 -1.65 -4.06 5.46
C ILE A 135 -3.14 -4.41 5.45
N THR A 136 -3.49 -5.58 4.92
CA THR A 136 -4.85 -6.09 4.93
C THR A 136 -5.32 -6.35 6.37
N GLY A 137 -6.59 -6.05 6.63
CA GLY A 137 -7.19 -6.15 7.97
C GLY A 137 -7.21 -4.82 8.76
N LEU A 138 -6.47 -3.79 8.34
CA LEU A 138 -6.46 -2.49 9.03
C LEU A 138 -7.67 -1.59 8.70
N GLY A 139 -8.36 -1.85 7.59
CA GLY A 139 -9.51 -1.05 7.14
C GLY A 139 -10.85 -1.73 7.39
N HIS A 140 -11.79 -1.02 8.01
CA HIS A 140 -13.13 -1.52 8.34
C HIS A 140 -13.85 -2.11 7.12
N GLY A 141 -13.87 -1.39 5.99
CA GLY A 141 -14.64 -1.81 4.80
C GLY A 141 -14.16 -3.13 4.21
N MET A 142 -12.85 -3.28 4.00
CA MET A 142 -12.26 -4.50 3.43
C MET A 142 -12.38 -5.69 4.39
N LYS A 143 -12.19 -5.45 5.70
CA LYS A 143 -12.34 -6.46 6.76
C LYS A 143 -13.78 -6.95 6.88
N ARG A 144 -14.76 -6.04 6.99
CA ARG A 144 -16.19 -6.38 7.05
C ARG A 144 -16.65 -7.19 5.83
N ARG A 145 -16.12 -6.87 4.64
CA ARG A 145 -16.44 -7.57 3.39
C ARG A 145 -15.62 -8.83 3.15
N LYS A 146 -14.68 -9.19 4.04
CA LYS A 146 -13.81 -10.37 3.95
C LYS A 146 -13.08 -10.47 2.60
N LEU A 147 -12.59 -9.33 2.10
CA LEU A 147 -12.00 -9.27 0.75
C LEU A 147 -10.65 -9.98 0.66
N PHE A 148 -9.84 -9.89 1.71
CA PHE A 148 -8.46 -10.41 1.74
C PHE A 148 -8.17 -11.08 3.10
N PRO A 149 -7.28 -12.09 3.14
CA PRO A 149 -6.73 -12.56 4.41
C PRO A 149 -6.00 -11.42 5.14
N GLU A 150 -6.00 -11.42 6.47
CA GLU A 150 -5.31 -10.40 7.26
C GLU A 150 -3.78 -10.57 7.21
N GLY A 151 -3.04 -9.46 7.39
CA GLY A 151 -1.58 -9.47 7.51
C GLY A 151 -0.79 -9.49 6.20
N LYS A 152 -1.45 -9.52 5.05
CA LYS A 152 -0.81 -9.35 3.73
C LYS A 152 -0.57 -7.87 3.44
N GLN A 153 0.39 -7.58 2.58
CA GLN A 153 0.66 -6.22 2.12
C GLN A 153 -0.03 -5.98 0.78
N LEU A 154 -0.64 -4.81 0.64
CA LEU A 154 -1.13 -4.29 -0.62
C LEU A 154 -0.17 -3.17 -1.04
N VAL A 155 0.57 -3.37 -2.14
CA VAL A 155 1.47 -2.37 -2.72
C VAL A 155 0.83 -1.83 -3.99
N ALA A 156 0.57 -0.53 -4.04
CA ALA A 156 -0.02 0.16 -5.19
C ALA A 156 1.02 1.04 -5.86
N ILE A 157 1.30 0.74 -7.13
CA ILE A 157 2.35 1.36 -7.94
C ILE A 157 1.70 2.11 -9.10
N PRO A 158 1.84 3.44 -9.21
CA PRO A 158 1.27 4.21 -10.30
C PRO A 158 2.04 4.01 -11.62
N PHE A 159 1.36 4.25 -12.74
CA PHE A 159 1.85 3.96 -14.09
C PHE A 159 3.20 4.63 -14.43
N ASP A 160 3.43 5.84 -13.94
CA ASP A 160 4.62 6.64 -14.19
C ASP A 160 5.84 6.08 -13.45
N LEU A 161 5.64 5.48 -12.26
CA LEU A 161 6.69 4.86 -11.48
C LEU A 161 7.07 3.46 -12.01
N LEU A 162 6.11 2.73 -12.60
CA LEU A 162 6.26 1.33 -13.02
C LEU A 162 7.51 1.06 -13.88
N PRO A 163 7.79 1.79 -14.98
CA PRO A 163 8.93 1.49 -15.84
C PRO A 163 10.27 1.54 -15.10
N SER A 164 10.44 2.57 -14.25
CA SER A 164 11.67 2.76 -13.49
C SER A 164 11.88 1.69 -12.42
N MET A 165 10.78 1.26 -11.77
CA MET A 165 10.80 0.17 -10.81
C MET A 165 11.09 -1.17 -11.48
N LEU A 166 10.49 -1.45 -12.65
CA LEU A 166 10.74 -2.69 -13.39
C LEU A 166 12.21 -2.78 -13.82
N LYS A 167 12.78 -1.71 -14.36
CA LYS A 167 14.21 -1.65 -14.67
C LYS A 167 15.07 -1.90 -13.44
N THR A 168 14.72 -1.27 -12.32
CA THR A 168 15.44 -1.47 -11.06
C THR A 168 15.35 -2.92 -10.57
N LEU A 169 14.18 -3.55 -10.66
CA LEU A 169 14.00 -4.96 -10.29
C LEU A 169 14.82 -5.92 -11.15
N GLN A 170 15.16 -5.55 -12.40
CA GLN A 170 16.05 -6.36 -13.25
C GLN A 170 17.53 -6.22 -12.89
N GLU A 171 17.92 -5.07 -12.33
CA GLU A 171 19.33 -4.72 -12.05
C GLU A 171 19.73 -4.97 -10.59
N MET A 172 18.79 -4.78 -9.66
CA MET A 172 19.01 -4.82 -8.22
C MET A 172 19.18 -6.26 -7.71
N GLU A 173 20.05 -6.46 -6.72
CA GLU A 173 20.12 -7.71 -5.96
C GLU A 173 18.85 -7.93 -5.14
N TRP A 174 18.12 -9.03 -5.34
CA TRP A 174 16.86 -9.28 -4.61
C TRP A 174 17.13 -9.82 -3.21
N VAL A 175 18.14 -10.66 -3.05
CA VAL A 175 18.53 -11.22 -1.75
C VAL A 175 19.87 -10.65 -1.37
N LEU A 176 19.86 -9.68 -0.44
CA LEU A 176 21.09 -9.00 -0.04
C LEU A 176 22.10 -9.99 0.55
N PRO A 177 23.41 -9.83 0.28
CA PRO A 177 24.45 -10.69 0.88
C PRO A 177 24.38 -10.73 2.41
N ALA A 178 23.99 -9.61 3.05
CA ALA A 178 23.80 -9.54 4.49
C ALA A 178 22.66 -10.41 5.04
N TYR A 179 21.74 -10.90 4.20
CA TYR A 179 20.65 -11.81 4.57
C TYR A 179 21.00 -13.28 4.38
N GLN A 180 22.12 -13.59 3.73
CA GLN A 180 22.58 -14.95 3.50
C GLN A 180 23.13 -15.57 4.81
N PRO A 181 23.29 -16.90 4.88
CA PRO A 181 23.85 -17.57 6.07
C PRO A 181 25.22 -17.01 6.51
N ASP A 182 26.05 -16.55 5.57
CA ASP A 182 27.36 -15.90 5.82
C ASP A 182 27.26 -14.36 5.92
N GLY A 183 26.05 -13.80 6.03
CA GLY A 183 25.80 -12.36 5.97
C GLY A 183 26.55 -11.55 7.02
N MET A 184 26.77 -12.11 8.21
CA MET A 184 27.57 -11.46 9.26
C MET A 184 29.06 -11.35 8.87
N GLU A 185 29.60 -12.34 8.16
CA GLU A 185 30.96 -12.30 7.65
C GLU A 185 31.07 -11.26 6.53
N PHE A 186 30.09 -11.22 5.62
CA PHE A 186 29.99 -10.17 4.59
C PHE A 186 30.02 -8.76 5.21
N VAL A 187 29.21 -8.51 6.24
CA VAL A 187 29.19 -7.22 6.94
C VAL A 187 30.54 -6.94 7.62
N GLY A 188 31.18 -7.95 8.23
CA GLY A 188 32.50 -7.81 8.85
C GLY A 188 33.60 -7.42 7.86
N ARG A 189 33.63 -8.06 6.68
CA ARG A 189 34.54 -7.71 5.57
C ARG A 189 34.28 -6.28 5.11
N LEU A 190 33.02 -5.91 4.85
CA LEU A 190 32.65 -4.57 4.44
C LEU A 190 33.08 -3.48 5.44
N LEU A 191 32.87 -3.70 6.74
CA LEU A 191 33.32 -2.75 7.78
C LEU A 191 34.85 -2.59 7.79
N THR A 192 35.57 -3.70 7.62
CA THR A 192 37.04 -3.71 7.56
C THR A 192 37.53 -2.93 6.34
N ASP A 193 36.94 -3.16 5.17
CA ASP A 193 37.26 -2.46 3.92
C ASP A 193 37.00 -0.95 4.03
N LEU A 194 35.99 -0.56 4.81
CA LEU A 194 35.66 0.85 5.12
C LEU A 194 36.50 1.45 6.26
N GLY A 195 37.44 0.71 6.85
CA GLY A 195 38.28 1.17 7.97
C GLY A 195 37.52 1.36 9.29
N ILE A 196 36.30 0.83 9.40
CA ILE A 196 35.47 0.93 10.60
C ILE A 196 35.81 -0.24 11.53
N LYS A 197 36.50 0.05 12.63
CA LYS A 197 36.82 -0.96 13.64
C LYS A 197 35.52 -1.43 14.33
N PRO A 198 35.27 -2.74 14.46
CA PRO A 198 34.17 -3.24 15.27
C PRO A 198 34.31 -2.68 16.70
N SER A 199 33.27 -2.02 17.21
CA SER A 199 33.28 -1.57 18.60
C SER A 199 33.44 -2.79 19.52
N GLU A 200 34.43 -2.79 20.41
CA GLU A 200 34.56 -3.79 21.48
C GLU A 200 33.33 -3.73 22.40
N LYS A 201 32.22 -4.38 22.01
CA LYS A 201 31.08 -4.52 22.91
C LYS A 201 31.44 -5.55 23.99
N LYS A 202 31.87 -5.00 25.13
CA LYS A 202 32.00 -5.68 26.42
C LYS A 202 30.85 -6.67 26.61
N SER A 203 31.20 -7.94 26.79
CA SER A 203 30.35 -8.98 27.32
C SER A 203 29.66 -8.50 28.60
N LYS A 204 28.42 -8.01 28.49
CA LYS A 204 27.52 -7.91 29.63
C LYS A 204 26.62 -9.13 29.59
N LYS A 205 27.13 -10.19 30.21
CA LYS A 205 26.37 -11.24 30.89
C LYS A 205 25.01 -10.69 31.36
N GLN A 206 23.96 -11.40 30.96
CA GLN A 206 22.66 -11.54 31.61
C GLN A 206 22.51 -10.72 32.89
N ARG A 207 21.76 -9.62 32.82
CA ARG A 207 21.05 -9.08 33.98
C ARG A 207 19.56 -8.95 33.64
N SER A 208 18.81 -9.80 34.35
CA SER A 208 17.47 -9.56 34.88
C SER A 208 16.32 -9.23 33.92
N GLY A 209 15.44 -10.23 33.72
CA GLY A 209 14.19 -10.31 34.49
C GLY A 209 13.04 -9.37 34.13
N ARG A 210 11.89 -9.97 33.76
CA ARG A 210 10.51 -9.42 33.67
C ARG A 210 10.37 -8.26 32.66
N PHE A 211 9.40 -8.25 31.76
CA PHE A 211 7.98 -8.58 31.89
C PHE A 211 7.48 -9.39 30.69
#